data_AF-A0A7C4C3N8-F1
#
_entry.id   AF-A0A7C4C3N8-F1
#
_cell.length_a   1.000
_cell.length_b   1.000
_cell.length_c   1.000
_cell.angle_alpha   90.00
_cell.angle_beta   90.00
_cell.angle_gamma   90.00
#
_symmetry.space_group_name_H-M   'P 1'
#
loop_
_entity.id
_entity.type
_entity.pdbx_description
1 polymer ?
#
loop_
_entity_poly.entity_id
_entity_poly.type
_entity_poly.pdbx_seq_one_letter_code
_entity_poly.pdbx_strand_id
1 'polypeptide(L)' 'MLFQDRPVENPNDLYDREEELEKLRKAMMEKAITLVIGFRRTGKISLIKVASLNNNVVYVDARVFEERNYINREISRGVW' A
#
# COMPACT_ATOMS: atom_id res chain seq x y z
N MET A 1 13.20 -10.61 -4.92
CA MET A 1 13.33 -11.96 -4.31
C MET A 1 11.99 -12.32 -3.67
N LEU A 2 11.44 -13.51 -3.97
CA LEU A 2 10.08 -13.91 -3.58
C LEU A 2 9.87 -13.98 -2.05
N PHE A 3 10.91 -14.30 -1.29
CA PHE A 3 10.84 -14.40 0.16
C PHE A 3 11.53 -13.20 0.80
N GLN A 4 10.71 -12.26 1.31
CA GLN A 4 11.15 -11.09 2.05
C GLN A 4 10.06 -10.68 3.05
N ASP A 5 10.47 -10.08 4.16
CA ASP A 5 9.59 -9.59 5.23
C ASP A 5 9.03 -8.18 4.94
N ARG A 6 9.59 -7.51 3.92
CA ARG A 6 9.18 -6.17 3.47
C ARG A 6 8.20 -6.23 2.30
N PRO A 7 7.38 -5.19 2.11
CA PRO A 7 6.53 -5.09 0.93
C PRO A 7 7.35 -5.15 -0.36
N VAL A 8 6.82 -5.84 -1.36
CA VAL A 8 7.42 -5.92 -2.69
C VAL A 8 7.29 -4.57 -3.40
N GLU A 9 8.35 -4.16 -4.10
CA GLU A 9 8.37 -2.90 -4.87
C GLU A 9 8.54 -3.13 -6.38
N ASN A 10 8.99 -4.32 -6.79
CA ASN A 10 9.14 -4.70 -8.19
C ASN A 10 7.94 -5.56 -8.65
N PRO A 11 7.29 -5.24 -9.79
CA PRO A 11 6.22 -6.06 -10.33
C PRO A 11 6.58 -7.54 -10.50
N ASN A 12 7.81 -7.85 -10.91
CA ASN A 12 8.26 -9.23 -11.15
C ASN A 12 8.40 -10.06 -9.85
N ASP A 13 8.44 -9.39 -8.70
CA ASP A 13 8.50 -10.03 -7.39
C ASP A 13 7.09 -10.21 -6.77
N LEU A 14 6.03 -9.73 -7.44
CA LEU A 14 4.65 -9.83 -6.98
C LEU A 14 4.03 -11.13 -7.51
N TYR A 15 3.95 -12.15 -6.65
CA TYR A 15 3.46 -13.48 -7.03
C TYR A 15 1.92 -13.52 -7.12
N ASP A 16 1.40 -13.98 -8.27
CA ASP A 16 -0.02 -14.36 -8.51
C ASP A 16 -1.03 -13.26 -8.12
N ARG A 17 -0.83 -12.05 -8.65
CA ARG A 17 -1.65 -10.84 -8.39
C ARG A 17 -1.88 -9.99 -9.63
N GLU A 18 -1.74 -10.57 -10.80
CA GLU A 18 -1.85 -9.90 -12.10
C GLU A 18 -3.23 -9.26 -12.28
N GLU A 19 -4.30 -9.98 -11.89
CA GLU A 19 -5.67 -9.50 -12.01
C GLU A 19 -5.95 -8.31 -11.07
N GLU A 20 -5.53 -8.39 -9.80
CA GLU A 20 -5.71 -7.29 -8.85
C GLU A 20 -4.85 -6.08 -9.22
N LEU A 21 -3.64 -6.29 -9.76
CA LEU A 21 -2.78 -5.22 -10.20
C LEU A 21 -3.42 -4.43 -11.34
N GLU A 22 -3.98 -5.11 -12.33
CA GLU A 22 -4.66 -4.48 -13.45
C GLU A 22 -5.93 -3.74 -12.99
N LYS A 23 -6.76 -4.37 -12.15
CA LYS A 23 -7.95 -3.73 -11.57
C LYS A 23 -7.60 -2.46 -10.80
N LEU A 24 -6.52 -2.50 -10.00
CA LEU A 24 -6.09 -1.34 -9.22
C LEU A 24 -5.58 -0.22 -10.13
N ARG A 25 -4.75 -0.52 -11.13
CA ARG A 25 -4.27 0.49 -12.09
C ARG A 25 -5.41 1.17 -12.84
N LYS A 26 -6.39 0.39 -13.31
CA LYS A 26 -7.59 0.93 -13.96
C LYS A 26 -8.39 1.82 -13.01
N ALA A 27 -8.63 1.35 -11.78
CA ALA A 27 -9.36 2.12 -10.78
C ALA A 27 -8.66 3.43 -10.40
N MET A 28 -7.32 3.45 -10.33
CA MET A 28 -6.53 4.66 -10.07
C MET A 28 -6.71 5.74 -11.15
N MET A 29 -6.99 5.35 -12.41
CA MET A 29 -7.23 6.29 -13.51
C MET A 29 -8.69 6.75 -13.60
N GLU A 30 -9.63 5.86 -13.26
CA GLU A 30 -11.07 6.07 -13.50
C GLU A 30 -11.86 6.53 -12.26
N LYS A 31 -11.32 6.33 -11.05
CA LYS A 31 -12.04 6.54 -9.79
C LYS A 31 -11.29 7.53 -8.91
N ALA A 32 -12.03 8.47 -8.32
CA ALA A 32 -11.47 9.41 -7.35
C ALA A 32 -11.02 8.72 -6.04
N ILE A 33 -11.69 7.62 -5.67
CA ILE A 33 -11.40 6.86 -4.45
C ILE A 33 -11.44 5.37 -4.79
N THR A 34 -10.41 4.64 -4.38
CA THR A 34 -10.32 3.18 -4.49
C THR A 34 -9.95 2.60 -3.14
N LEU A 35 -10.66 1.58 -2.68
CA LEU A 35 -10.30 0.81 -1.47
C LEU A 35 -9.67 -0.53 -1.85
N VAL A 36 -8.52 -0.83 -1.25
CA VAL A 36 -7.87 -2.15 -1.33
C VAL A 36 -8.11 -2.89 -0.01
N ILE A 37 -8.99 -3.89 -0.03
CA ILE A 37 -9.42 -4.63 1.15
C ILE A 37 -8.81 -6.04 1.22
N GLY A 38 -8.82 -6.64 2.41
CA GLY A 38 -8.33 -8.01 2.65
C GLY A 38 -7.70 -8.15 4.03
N PHE A 39 -7.40 -9.39 4.45
CA PHE A 39 -6.83 -9.69 5.75
C PHE A 39 -5.43 -9.10 5.97
N ARG A 40 -4.98 -8.99 7.23
CA ARG A 40 -3.61 -8.55 7.56
C ARG A 40 -2.61 -9.54 6.94
N ARG A 41 -1.49 -9.02 6.42
CA ARG A 41 -0.42 -9.80 5.76
C ARG A 41 -0.77 -10.49 4.43
N THR A 42 -1.84 -10.10 3.75
CA THR A 42 -2.15 -10.61 2.39
C THR A 42 -1.40 -9.92 1.24
N GLY A 43 -0.47 -9.00 1.53
CA GLY A 43 0.31 -8.30 0.49
C GLY A 43 -0.33 -7.01 -0.05
N LYS A 44 -1.34 -6.45 0.61
CA LYS A 44 -2.01 -5.21 0.15
C LYS A 44 -1.04 -4.05 -0.11
N ILE A 45 -0.07 -3.82 0.78
CA ILE A 45 0.92 -2.74 0.63
C ILE A 45 1.81 -3.02 -0.59
N SER A 46 2.25 -4.26 -0.78
CA SER A 46 3.02 -4.67 -1.97
C SER A 46 2.27 -4.37 -3.26
N LEU A 47 0.99 -4.75 -3.33
CA LEU A 47 0.13 -4.49 -4.49
C LEU A 47 0.03 -3.00 -4.81
N ILE A 48 -0.23 -2.16 -3.78
CA ILE A 48 -0.33 -0.70 -3.96
C ILE A 48 1.00 -0.11 -4.43
N LYS A 49 2.13 -0.54 -3.85
CA LYS A 49 3.47 -0.08 -4.24
C LYS A 49 3.80 -0.40 -5.69
N VAL A 50 3.55 -1.62 -6.11
CA VAL A 50 3.76 -2.07 -7.49
C VAL A 50 2.82 -1.34 -8.47
N ALA A 51 1.55 -1.17 -8.10
CA ALA A 51 0.55 -0.49 -8.94
C ALA A 51 0.90 0.98 -9.18
N SER A 52 1.49 1.64 -8.19
CA SER A 52 1.78 3.07 -8.22
C SER A 52 3.25 3.43 -8.49
N LEU A 53 4.11 2.45 -8.81
CA LEU A 53 5.55 2.61 -9.00
C LEU A 53 5.95 3.81 -9.90
N ASN A 54 5.18 4.07 -10.95
CA ASN A 54 5.45 5.14 -11.93
C ASN A 54 4.60 6.40 -11.71
N ASN A 55 3.93 6.52 -10.56
CA ASN A 55 3.05 7.64 -10.24
C ASN A 55 3.66 8.50 -9.12
N ASN A 56 3.36 9.81 -9.15
CA ASN A 56 3.68 10.70 -8.03
C ASN A 56 2.69 10.46 -6.89
N VAL A 57 3.09 9.65 -5.92
CA VAL A 57 2.24 9.25 -4.79
C VAL A 57 2.83 9.62 -3.44
N VAL A 58 1.96 9.95 -2.50
CA VAL A 58 2.30 10.12 -1.08
C VAL A 58 1.76 8.92 -0.32
N TYR A 59 2.65 8.22 0.40
CA TYR A 59 2.25 7.15 1.30
C TYR A 59 2.08 7.70 2.71
N VAL A 60 0.90 7.49 3.27
CA VAL A 60 0.63 7.75 4.69
C VAL A 60 0.48 6.40 5.38
N ASP A 61 1.46 6.01 6.19
CA ASP A 61 1.37 4.80 6.98
C ASP A 61 0.54 5.04 8.24
N ALA A 62 -0.78 4.86 8.11
CA ALA A 62 -1.71 5.02 9.23
C ALA A 62 -1.59 3.91 10.30
N ARG A 63 -0.80 2.85 10.05
CA ARG A 63 -0.64 1.75 11.03
C ARG A 63 0.02 2.22 12.32
N VAL A 64 0.83 3.28 12.26
CA VAL A 64 1.45 3.91 13.44
C VAL A 64 0.42 4.45 14.45
N PHE A 65 -0.85 4.57 14.03
CA PHE A 65 -1.95 5.03 14.86
C PHE A 65 -2.94 3.90 15.27
N GLU A 66 -2.71 2.63 14.90
CA GLU A 66 -3.65 1.51 15.18
C GLU A 66 -4.03 1.38 16.66
N GLU A 67 -3.12 1.71 17.58
CA GLU A 67 -3.32 1.60 19.03
C GLU A 67 -3.94 2.85 19.67
N ARG A 68 -4.37 3.83 18.87
CA ARG A 68 -4.83 5.15 19.35
C ARG A 68 -6.20 5.49 18.77
N ASN A 69 -7.01 6.19 19.57
CA ASN A 69 -8.34 6.63 19.15
C ASN A 69 -8.33 7.94 18.34
N TYR A 70 -7.21 8.68 18.30
CA TYR A 70 -7.09 9.95 17.59
C TYR A 70 -5.65 10.22 17.15
N ILE A 71 -5.50 10.91 16.01
CA ILE A 71 -4.21 11.37 15.49
C ILE A 71 -3.89 12.73 16.14
N ASN A 72 -2.75 12.84 16.81
CA ASN A 72 -2.29 14.11 17.42
C ASN A 72 -0.93 14.56 16.84
N ARG A 73 -0.63 15.85 17.01
CA ARG A 73 0.52 16.52 16.38
C ARG A 73 1.87 16.21 17.04
N GLU A 74 1.87 15.78 18.30
CA GLU A 74 3.09 15.40 19.03
C GLU A 74 3.71 14.11 18.47
N ILE A 75 2.88 13.16 18.02
CA ILE A 75 3.33 11.89 17.45
C ILE A 75 4.08 12.09 16.12
N SER A 76 3.75 13.14 15.35
CA SER A 76 4.36 13.42 14.04
C SER A 76 5.85 13.82 14.11
N ARG A 77 6.39 14.09 15.32
CA ARG A 77 7.79 14.50 15.53
C ARG A 77 8.70 13.38 16.04
N GLY A 78 8.15 12.24 16.47
CA GLY A 78 8.92 11.12 17.05
C GLY A 78 9.13 9.93 16.12
N VAL A 79 8.70 10.03 14.85
CA VAL A 79 8.73 8.94 13.87
C VAL A 79 9.41 9.42 12.59
N TRP A 80 10.72 9.66 12.66
CA TRP A 80 11.63 9.78 11.52
C TRP A 80 12.98 9.19 11.89
#